data_AF-A0A4Q3TDG3-F1
#
_entry.id   AF-A0A4Q3TDG3-F1
#
_cell.length_a   1.000
_cell.length_b   1.000
_cell.length_c   1.000
_cell.angle_alpha   90.00
_cell.angle_beta   90.00
_cell.angle_gamma   90.00
#
_symmetry.space_group_name_H-M   'P 1'
#
loop_
_entity.id
_entity.type
_entity.pdbx_description
1 polymer ?
#
loop_
_entity_poly.entity_id
_entity_poly.type
_entity_poly.pdbx_seq_one_letter_code
_entity_poly.pdbx_strand_id
1 'polypeptide(L)' 'MSLKDQITEDMKTAMRAKDSERLGTIRLLLAALKQKEVDERVVLDDAAVIAIVDKLIKQRKDSISQFAA' A
#
# COMPACT_ATOMS: atom_id res chain seq x y z
N MET A 1 -13.46 -6.39 10.15
CA MET A 1 -12.08 -6.49 9.64
C MET A 1 -11.74 -5.13 9.09
N SER A 2 -10.65 -4.50 9.53
CA SER A 2 -10.25 -3.18 9.00
C SER A 2 -9.74 -3.31 7.56
N LEU A 3 -9.66 -2.20 6.83
CA LEU A 3 -9.07 -2.19 5.49
C LEU A 3 -7.61 -2.65 5.53
N LYS A 4 -6.86 -2.28 6.58
CA LYS A 4 -5.48 -2.74 6.79
C LYS A 4 -5.38 -4.25 6.99
N ASP A 5 -6.33 -4.84 7.71
CA ASP A 5 -6.40 -6.30 7.89
C ASP A 5 -6.68 -7.00 6.56
N GLN A 6 -7.61 -6.47 5.75
CA GLN A 6 -7.88 -6.98 4.40
C GLN A 6 -6.62 -6.94 3.52
N ILE A 7 -5.88 -5.83 3.50
CA ILE A 7 -4.64 -5.70 2.73
C ILE A 7 -3.59 -6.72 3.20
N THR A 8 -3.56 -7.02 4.49
CA THR A 8 -2.65 -8.03 5.07
C THR A 8 -3.03 -9.45 4.64
N GLU A 9 -4.32 -9.78 4.59
CA GLU A 9 -4.79 -11.06 4.06
C GLU A 9 -4.57 -11.20 2.54
N ASP A 10 -4.74 -10.11 1.80
CA ASP A 10 -4.41 -10.05 0.37
C ASP A 10 -2.91 -10.32 0.12
N MET A 11 -2.03 -9.80 0.99
CA MET A 11 -0.59 -10.10 0.93
C MET A 11 -0.33 -11.61 1.10
N LYS A 12 -0.97 -12.25 2.09
CA LYS A 12 -0.83 -13.69 2.31
C LYS A 12 -1.36 -14.48 1.11
N THR A 13 -2.47 -14.04 0.54
CA THR A 13 -3.06 -14.64 -0.67
C THR A 13 -2.12 -14.54 -1.86
N ALA A 14 -1.56 -13.35 -2.14
CA ALA A 14 -0.57 -13.15 -3.21
C ALA A 14 0.70 -13.99 -2.99
N MET A 15 1.15 -14.12 -1.75
CA MET A 15 2.29 -14.97 -1.40
C MET A 15 2.02 -16.45 -1.70
N ARG A 16 0.86 -16.97 -1.32
CA ARG A 16 0.47 -18.37 -1.60
C ARG A 16 0.32 -18.63 -3.09
N ALA A 17 -0.23 -17.66 -3.83
CA ALA A 17 -0.40 -17.72 -5.28
C ALA A 17 0.92 -17.53 -6.06
N LYS A 18 2.02 -17.14 -5.39
CA LYS A 18 3.29 -16.76 -6.01
C LYS A 18 3.14 -15.62 -7.05
N ASP A 19 2.16 -14.74 -6.84
CA ASP A 19 1.91 -13.56 -7.66
C ASP A 19 2.90 -12.46 -7.26
N SER A 20 4.08 -12.45 -7.89
CA SER A 20 5.19 -11.58 -7.53
C SER A 20 4.88 -10.09 -7.73
N GLU A 21 4.13 -9.75 -8.77
CA GLU A 21 3.76 -8.38 -9.10
C GLU A 21 2.79 -7.81 -8.06
N ARG A 22 1.71 -8.54 -7.76
CA ARG A 22 0.74 -8.13 -6.73
C ARG A 22 1.38 -8.11 -5.36
N LEU A 23 2.20 -9.11 -5.03
CA LEU A 23 2.89 -9.22 -3.74
C LEU A 23 3.85 -8.04 -3.50
N GLY A 24 4.64 -7.67 -4.51
CA GLY A 24 5.53 -6.51 -4.43
C GLY A 24 4.75 -5.22 -4.18
N THR A 25 3.66 -5.02 -4.92
CA THR A 25 2.78 -3.85 -4.78
C THR A 25 2.16 -3.75 -3.39
N ILE A 26 1.62 -4.84 -2.86
CA ILE A 26 1.00 -4.87 -1.53
C ILE A 26 2.03 -4.62 -0.42
N ARG A 27 3.23 -5.20 -0.54
CA ARG A 27 4.31 -4.99 0.44
C ARG A 27 4.74 -3.52 0.52
N LEU A 28 4.84 -2.84 -0.63
CA LEU A 28 5.14 -1.41 -0.66
C LEU A 28 4.04 -0.57 -0.01
N LEU A 29 2.77 -0.91 -0.24
CA LEU A 29 1.65 -0.27 0.45
C LEU A 29 1.74 -0.46 1.97
N LEU A 30 1.88 -1.70 2.44
CA LEU A 30 1.98 -2.01 3.88
C LEU A 30 3.17 -1.29 4.54
N ALA A 31 4.31 -1.17 3.83
CA ALA A 31 5.45 -0.41 4.32
C ALA A 31 5.12 1.08 4.50
N ALA A 32 4.43 1.70 3.53
CA ALA A 32 4.01 3.10 3.63
C ALA A 32 3.00 3.34 4.76
N LEU A 33 2.06 2.41 4.97
CA LEU A 33 1.14 2.45 6.11
C LEU A 33 1.91 2.40 7.43
N LYS A 34 2.81 1.41 7.57
CA LYS A 34 3.64 1.25 8.77
C LYS A 34 4.54 2.46 9.03
N GLN A 35 5.12 3.04 7.99
CA GLN A 35 5.94 4.25 8.11
C GLN A 35 5.15 5.38 8.74
N LYS A 36 3.93 5.65 8.26
CA LYS A 36 3.07 6.71 8.80
C LYS A 36 2.67 6.44 10.26
N GLU A 37 2.35 5.20 10.61
CA GLU A 37 2.07 4.82 12.00
C GLU A 37 3.25 5.06 12.93
N VAL A 38 4.46 4.72 12.49
CA VAL A 38 5.69 4.90 13.28
C VAL A 38 6.04 6.37 13.43
N ASP A 39 5.99 7.13 12.33
CA ASP A 39 6.38 8.54 12.32
C ASP A 39 5.42 9.40 13.13
N GLU A 40 4.11 9.17 12.98
CA GLU A 40 3.07 9.96 13.66
C GLU A 40 2.65 9.35 15.01
N ARG A 41 3.12 8.13 15.33
CA ARG A 41 2.72 7.35 16.52
C ARG A 41 1.21 7.19 16.65
N VAL A 42 0.56 6.89 15.54
CA VAL A 42 -0.89 6.70 15.44
C VAL A 42 -1.24 5.30 14.97
N VAL A 43 -2.49 4.90 15.18
CA VAL A 43 -3.11 3.76 14.50
C VAL A 43 -3.93 4.33 13.35
N LEU A 44 -3.73 3.80 12.15
CA LEU A 44 -4.50 4.26 10.99
C LEU A 44 -5.92 3.70 11.04
N ASP A 45 -6.90 4.58 10.84
CA ASP A 45 -8.25 4.20 10.47
C ASP A 45 -8.36 3.97 8.96
N ASP A 46 -9.50 3.47 8.51
CA ASP A 46 -9.71 3.14 7.10
C ASP A 46 -9.63 4.40 6.21
N ALA A 47 -10.02 5.57 6.71
CA ALA A 47 -9.93 6.84 5.98
C ALA A 47 -8.47 7.23 5.72
N ALA A 48 -7.61 7.11 6.73
CA ALA A 48 -6.18 7.37 6.59
C ALA A 48 -5.51 6.35 5.66
N VAL A 49 -5.91 5.07 5.70
CA VAL A 49 -5.44 4.05 4.75
C VAL A 49 -5.80 4.43 3.31
N ILE A 50 -7.04 4.82 3.04
CA ILE A 50 -7.49 5.26 1.70
C ILE A 50 -6.67 6.46 1.22
N ALA A 51 -6.46 7.46 2.07
CA ALA A 51 -5.67 8.64 1.70
C ALA A 51 -4.22 8.30 1.30
N ILE A 52 -3.61 7.31 1.97
CA ILE A 52 -2.26 6.83 1.61
C ILE A 52 -2.28 6.08 0.28
N VAL A 53 -3.30 5.26 0.03
CA VAL A 53 -3.48 4.56 -1.25
C VAL A 53 -3.60 5.57 -2.40
N ASP A 54 -4.44 6.59 -2.27
CA ASP A 54 -4.61 7.63 -3.28
C ASP A 54 -3.30 8.38 -3.57
N LYS A 55 -2.54 8.71 -2.52
CA LYS A 55 -1.21 9.32 -2.65
C LYS A 55 -0.26 8.42 -3.45
N LEU A 56 -0.20 7.12 -3.16
CA LEU A 56 0.67 6.18 -3.86
C LEU A 56 0.24 5.96 -5.33
N ILE A 57 -1.07 5.96 -5.60
CA ILE A 57 -1.60 5.91 -6.98
C ILE A 57 -1.14 7.14 -7.76
N LYS A 58 -1.26 8.33 -7.17
CA LYS A 58 -0.80 9.57 -7.81
C LYS A 58 0.71 9.53 -8.10
N GLN A 59 1.52 9.17 -7.11
CA GLN A 59 2.98 9.05 -7.29
C GLN A 59 3.36 8.09 -8.41
N ARG A 60 2.65 6.97 -8.56
CA ARG A 60 2.85 6.04 -9.69
C ARG A 60 2.51 6.68 -11.03
N LYS A 61 1.36 7.35 -11.15
CA LYS A 61 0.96 8.05 -12.40
C LYS A 61 1.95 9.15 -12.78
N ASP A 62 2.41 9.92 -11.80
CA ASP A 62 3.39 10.98 -12.02
C ASP A 62 4.73 10.39 -12.46
N SER A 63 5.19 9.29 -11.84
CA SER A 63 6.42 8.59 -12.21
C SER A 63 6.38 8.02 -13.63
N ILE A 64 5.25 7.40 -14.03
CA ILE A 64 5.07 6.90 -15.40
C ILE A 64 5.21 8.05 -16.40
N SER A 65 4.59 9.20 -16.10
CA SER A 65 4.66 10.38 -16.97
C SER A 65 6.09 10.92 -17.09
N GLN A 66 6.89 10.86 -16.01
CA GLN A 66 8.30 11.31 -16.01
C GLN A 66 9.24 10.37 -16.77
N PHE A 67 9.00 9.06 -16.75
CA PHE A 67 9.82 8.08 -17.47
C PHE A 67 9.45 7.94 -18.95
N ALA A 68 8.27 8.41 -19.35
CA ALA A 68 7.80 8.41 -20.74
C ALA A 68 8.16 9.69 -21.52
N ALA A 69 8.74 10.70 -20.85
CA ALA A 69 9.20 11.96 -21.43
C ALA A 69 10.69 11.89 -21.81
#